data_AF-X1T4F6-F1
#
_entry.id   AF-X1T4F6-F1
#
_cell.length_a   1.000
_cell.length_b   1.000
_cell.length_c   1.000
_cell.angle_alpha   90.00
_cell.angle_beta   90.00
_cell.angle_gamma   90.00
#
_symmetry.space_group_name_H-M   'P 1'
#
loop_
_entity.id
_entity.type
_entity.pdbx_description
1 polymer ?
#
loop_
_entity_poly.entity_id
_entity_poly.type
_entity_poly.pdbx_seq_one_letter_code
_entity_poly.pdbx_strand_id
1 'polypeptide(L)'
;MPYGEVTSKLVSELSGVSTTVIRGKNIPIEILQKILNCCSKISEYNLHYMGKEGPTVADIENELFILGGVDIVFVDYLQKILPSYGKCSRYEQITQISRDIKFLATKFNIPVIAVASINRAFVIRKSKRPQLSDFRDSGNVEYDIDVALLLYRKSQFEDVKEEEKQLAEIIIAKNRYGRS
;
A
#
# COMPACT_ATOMS: atom_id res chain seq x y z
N MET A 1 8.04 -5.22 -3.32
CA MET A 1 9.21 -5.23 -2.42
C MET A 1 9.45 -6.69 -2.00
N PRO A 2 10.67 -7.22 -1.88
CA PRO A 2 10.87 -8.63 -1.53
C PRO A 2 10.27 -9.01 -0.17
N TYR A 3 9.80 -10.25 -0.01
CA TYR A 3 9.16 -10.74 1.22
C TYR A 3 9.98 -10.47 2.48
N GLY A 4 11.28 -10.81 2.44
CA GLY A 4 12.19 -10.61 3.58
C GLY A 4 12.30 -9.14 4.02
N GLU A 5 12.06 -8.19 3.12
CA GLU A 5 12.06 -6.77 3.47
C GLU A 5 10.77 -6.34 4.16
N VAL A 6 9.62 -6.88 3.72
CA VAL A 6 8.31 -6.64 4.34
C VAL A 6 8.34 -7.15 5.78
N THR A 7 8.77 -8.40 5.97
CA THR A 7 8.85 -9.03 7.28
C THR A 7 9.84 -8.33 8.19
N SER A 8 11.02 -7.93 7.68
CA SER A 8 12.00 -7.14 8.44
C SER A 8 11.39 -5.83 8.97
N LYS A 9 10.58 -5.13 8.16
CA LYS A 9 9.92 -3.89 8.58
C LYS A 9 8.84 -4.14 9.62
N LEU A 10 8.03 -5.20 9.47
CA LEU A 10 7.02 -5.59 10.46
C LEU A 10 7.66 -5.93 11.81
N VAL A 11 8.73 -6.73 11.79
CA VAL A 11 9.50 -7.06 13.00
C VAL A 11 10.11 -5.80 13.61
N SER A 12 10.66 -4.90 12.79
CA SER A 12 11.23 -3.63 13.26
C SER A 12 10.20 -2.79 14.01
N GLU A 13 9.00 -2.65 13.43
CA GLU A 13 7.92 -1.87 14.01
C GLU A 13 7.43 -2.47 15.33
N LEU A 14 7.17 -3.78 15.37
CA LEU A 14 6.66 -4.45 16.57
C LEU A 14 7.69 -4.58 17.68
N SER A 15 8.97 -4.73 17.33
CA SER A 15 10.06 -4.89 18.29
C SER A 15 10.69 -3.55 18.71
N GLY A 16 10.45 -2.45 17.99
CA GLY A 16 11.18 -1.19 18.17
C GLY A 16 12.69 -1.31 17.90
N VAL A 17 13.15 -2.39 17.27
CA VAL A 17 14.55 -2.60 16.88
C VAL A 17 14.72 -2.14 15.45
N SER A 18 15.77 -1.38 15.14
CA SER A 18 15.98 -0.87 13.78
C SER A 18 16.22 -2.00 12.77
N THR A 19 15.78 -1.80 11.53
CA THR A 19 16.00 -2.73 10.43
C THR A 19 17.48 -3.02 10.17
N THR A 20 18.37 -2.03 10.41
CA THR A 20 19.82 -2.19 10.32
C THR A 20 20.35 -3.22 11.31
N VAL A 21 19.84 -3.21 12.55
CA VAL A 21 20.22 -4.19 13.58
C VAL A 21 19.64 -5.56 13.24
N ILE A 22 18.36 -5.62 12.82
CA ILE A 22 17.70 -6.89 12.44
C ILE A 22 18.42 -7.59 11.28
N ARG A 23 18.92 -6.84 10.30
CA ARG A 23 19.69 -7.37 9.16
C ARG A 23 21.18 -7.51 9.46
N GLY A 24 21.64 -7.08 10.63
CA GLY A 24 23.04 -7.10 11.02
C GLY A 24 23.52 -8.51 11.41
N LYS A 25 24.84 -8.70 11.41
CA LYS A 25 25.45 -10.00 11.75
C LYS A 25 25.60 -10.25 13.25
N ASN A 26 25.68 -9.19 14.06
CA ASN A 26 25.92 -9.28 15.50
C ASN A 26 24.75 -8.66 16.26
N ILE A 27 23.81 -9.51 16.67
CA ILE A 27 22.64 -9.11 17.45
C ILE A 27 22.87 -9.55 18.90
N PRO A 28 22.88 -8.63 19.89
CA PRO A 28 22.94 -8.98 21.30
C PRO A 28 21.82 -9.96 21.68
N ILE A 29 22.11 -10.90 22.59
CA ILE A 29 21.16 -11.97 22.95
C ILE A 29 19.81 -11.46 23.45
N GLU A 30 19.80 -10.35 24.20
CA GLU A 30 18.59 -9.69 24.70
C GLU A 30 17.72 -9.16 23.56
N ILE A 31 18.34 -8.56 22.55
CA ILE A 31 17.66 -8.05 21.35
C ILE A 31 17.14 -9.22 20.51
N LEU A 32 17.92 -10.30 20.40
CA LEU A 32 17.52 -11.51 19.69
C LEU A 32 16.25 -12.13 20.29
N GLN A 33 16.16 -12.22 21.62
CA GLN A 33 14.94 -12.70 22.30
C GLN A 33 13.74 -11.82 21.98
N LYS A 34 13.90 -10.49 21.99
CA LYS A 34 12.85 -9.54 21.61
C LYS A 34 12.36 -9.76 20.18
N ILE A 35 13.29 -9.96 19.24
CA ILE A 35 12.99 -10.25 17.82
C ILE A 35 12.23 -11.57 17.71
N LEU A 36 12.71 -12.66 18.32
CA LEU A 36 12.08 -13.98 18.24
C LEU A 36 10.65 -13.99 18.78
N ASN A 37 10.40 -13.29 19.89
CA ASN A 37 9.06 -13.12 20.44
C ASN A 37 8.13 -12.39 19.46
N CYS A 38 8.63 -11.36 18.75
CA CYS A 38 7.86 -10.66 17.73
C CYS A 38 7.60 -11.53 16.50
N CYS A 39 8.60 -12.30 16.05
CA CYS A 39 8.44 -13.24 14.95
C CYS A 39 7.38 -14.30 15.25
N SER A 40 7.34 -14.81 16.49
CA SER A 40 6.32 -15.77 16.93
C SER A 40 4.92 -15.17 16.82
N LYS A 41 4.71 -13.95 17.33
CA LYS A 41 3.44 -13.22 17.16
C LYS A 41 3.09 -12.96 15.69
N ILE A 42 4.07 -12.61 14.86
CA ILE A 42 3.83 -12.39 13.43
C ILE A 42 3.42 -13.69 12.73
N SER A 43 4.01 -14.83 13.12
CA SER A 43 3.68 -16.13 12.53
C SER A 43 2.26 -16.61 12.87
N GLU A 44 1.64 -16.06 13.92
CA GLU A 44 0.22 -16.29 14.23
C GLU A 44 -0.70 -15.56 13.25
N TYR A 45 -0.23 -14.48 12.62
CA TYR A 45 -0.94 -13.87 11.50
C TYR A 45 -0.71 -14.74 10.26
N ASN A 46 -1.79 -15.29 9.70
CA ASN A 46 -1.78 -16.04 8.43
C ASN A 46 -1.46 -15.09 7.25
N LEU A 47 -0.22 -14.59 7.19
CA LEU A 47 0.25 -13.65 6.20
C LEU A 47 0.73 -14.41 4.96
N HIS A 48 0.03 -14.20 3.85
CA HIS A 48 0.39 -14.76 2.55
C HIS A 48 1.04 -13.68 1.69
N TYR A 49 2.19 -13.99 1.10
CA TYR A 49 2.92 -13.09 0.22
C TYR A 49 2.96 -13.62 -1.21
N MET A 50 2.42 -12.83 -2.13
CA MET A 50 2.51 -13.08 -3.56
C MET A 50 3.69 -12.29 -4.16
N GLY A 51 4.76 -12.99 -4.53
CA GLY A 51 6.02 -12.40 -4.99
C GLY A 51 6.19 -12.25 -6.51
N LYS A 52 5.15 -12.51 -7.29
CA LYS A 52 5.21 -12.50 -8.76
C LYS A 52 5.56 -11.10 -9.28
N GLU A 53 6.50 -11.01 -10.23
CA GLU A 53 6.74 -9.75 -10.96
C GLU A 53 5.62 -9.50 -11.94
N GLY A 54 5.01 -8.31 -11.88
CA GLY A 54 3.91 -7.93 -12.77
C GLY A 54 2.69 -8.85 -12.69
N PRO A 55 2.08 -9.08 -11.52
CA PRO A 55 0.88 -9.90 -11.45
C PRO A 55 -0.28 -9.21 -12.18
N THR A 56 -1.15 -9.99 -12.81
CA THR A 56 -2.45 -9.52 -13.27
C THR A 56 -3.47 -9.63 -12.13
N VAL A 57 -4.63 -8.98 -12.26
CA VAL A 57 -5.73 -9.16 -11.29
C VAL A 57 -6.23 -10.61 -11.26
N ALA A 58 -6.21 -11.29 -12.41
CA ALA A 58 -6.55 -12.72 -12.49
C ALA A 58 -5.56 -13.61 -11.70
N ASP A 59 -4.29 -13.23 -11.65
CA ASP A 59 -3.31 -13.97 -10.83
C ASP A 59 -3.62 -13.81 -9.33
N ILE A 60 -4.02 -12.61 -8.89
CA ILE A 60 -4.43 -12.35 -7.50
C ILE A 60 -5.69 -13.18 -7.18
N GLU A 61 -6.66 -13.19 -8.09
CA GLU A 61 -7.87 -13.98 -7.96
C GLU A 61 -7.59 -15.49 -7.82
N ASN A 62 -6.70 -16.04 -8.65
CA ASN A 62 -6.30 -17.44 -8.57
C ASN A 62 -5.65 -17.77 -7.22
N GLU A 63 -4.80 -16.88 -6.71
CA GLU A 63 -4.17 -17.05 -5.38
C GLU A 63 -5.23 -17.09 -4.27
N LEU A 64 -6.22 -16.20 -4.32
CA LEU A 64 -7.33 -16.20 -3.37
C LEU A 64 -8.13 -17.50 -3.39
N PHE A 65 -8.36 -18.08 -4.57
CA PHE A 65 -9.01 -19.38 -4.69
C PHE A 65 -8.17 -20.51 -4.10
N ILE A 66 -6.86 -20.52 -4.34
CA ILE A 66 -5.94 -21.54 -3.80
C ILE A 66 -5.88 -21.48 -2.28
N LEU A 67 -5.86 -20.27 -1.71
CA LEU A 67 -5.83 -20.06 -0.26
C LEU A 67 -7.16 -20.37 0.43
N GLY A 68 -8.27 -20.44 -0.31
CA GLY A 68 -9.60 -20.61 0.25
C GLY A 68 -10.18 -19.31 0.84
N GLY A 69 -9.66 -18.15 0.42
CA GLY A 69 -10.05 -16.83 0.91
C GLY A 69 -9.07 -16.24 1.93
N VAL A 70 -9.20 -14.94 2.17
CA VAL A 70 -8.44 -14.16 3.16
C VAL A 70 -9.34 -13.08 3.76
N ASP A 71 -8.96 -12.54 4.91
CA ASP A 71 -9.74 -11.44 5.52
C ASP A 71 -9.51 -10.09 4.84
N ILE A 72 -8.35 -9.90 4.21
CA ILE A 72 -7.95 -8.63 3.58
C ILE A 72 -6.84 -8.84 2.55
N VAL A 73 -6.86 -8.01 1.49
CA VAL A 73 -5.79 -7.99 0.47
C VAL A 73 -5.07 -6.65 0.49
N PHE A 74 -3.74 -6.69 0.50
CA PHE A 74 -2.87 -5.53 0.35
C PHE A 74 -2.14 -5.57 -1.00
N VAL A 75 -2.17 -4.47 -1.74
CA VAL A 75 -1.49 -4.31 -3.03
C VAL A 75 -0.42 -3.21 -2.94
N ASP A 76 0.85 -3.60 -3.06
CA ASP A 76 2.02 -2.70 -3.11
C ASP A 76 2.76 -2.86 -4.46
N TYR A 77 2.43 -2.09 -5.49
CA TYR A 77 1.47 -0.99 -5.59
C TYR A 77 0.71 -1.09 -6.93
N LEU A 78 -0.44 -0.43 -7.05
CA LEU A 78 -1.41 -0.62 -8.14
C LEU A 78 -0.80 -0.52 -9.55
N GLN A 79 0.10 0.43 -9.76
CA GLN A 79 0.80 0.62 -11.03
C GLN A 79 1.75 -0.55 -11.42
N LYS A 80 2.08 -1.47 -10.51
CA LYS A 80 2.87 -2.68 -10.84
C LYS A 80 2.02 -3.85 -11.33
N ILE A 81 0.70 -3.75 -11.23
CA ILE A 81 -0.21 -4.77 -11.78
C ILE A 81 -0.21 -4.63 -13.31
N LEU A 82 -0.17 -5.76 -14.01
CA LEU A 82 -0.27 -5.80 -15.46
C LEU A 82 -1.73 -5.76 -15.90
N PRO A 83 -2.06 -5.03 -16.99
CA PRO A 83 -3.40 -5.04 -17.56
C PRO A 83 -3.71 -6.41 -18.19
N SER A 84 -4.99 -6.78 -18.19
CA SER A 84 -5.44 -8.06 -18.74
C SER A 84 -5.34 -8.15 -20.27
N TYR A 85 -5.35 -7.02 -21.00
CA TYR A 85 -5.34 -6.99 -22.46
C TYR A 85 -4.60 -5.80 -23.08
N GLY A 86 -3.93 -6.06 -24.21
CA GLY A 86 -3.63 -5.09 -25.27
C GLY A 86 -2.57 -4.02 -25.00
N LYS A 87 -2.14 -3.35 -26.08
CA LYS A 87 -1.42 -2.08 -26.01
C LYS A 87 -2.44 -0.96 -25.84
N CYS A 88 -2.80 -0.65 -24.60
CA CYS A 88 -3.61 0.51 -24.25
C CYS A 88 -2.74 1.57 -23.55
N SER A 89 -3.22 2.81 -23.52
CA SER A 89 -2.54 3.90 -22.84
C SER A 89 -2.42 3.59 -21.34
N ARG A 90 -1.42 4.20 -20.69
CA ARG A 90 -1.21 3.98 -19.25
C ARG A 90 -2.45 4.34 -18.40
N TYR A 91 -3.15 5.39 -18.82
CA TYR A 91 -4.40 5.85 -18.22
C TYR A 91 -5.51 4.77 -18.30
N GLU A 92 -5.67 4.14 -19.47
CA GLU A 92 -6.65 3.06 -19.66
C GLU A 92 -6.28 1.83 -18.85
N GLN A 93 -5.00 1.46 -18.82
CA GLN A 93 -4.51 0.32 -18.02
C GLN A 93 -4.87 0.48 -16.54
N ILE A 94 -4.54 1.63 -15.95
CA ILE A 94 -4.79 1.88 -14.53
C ILE A 94 -6.30 1.95 -14.25
N THR A 95 -7.07 2.55 -15.16
CA THR A 95 -8.54 2.56 -15.07
C THR A 95 -9.11 1.14 -15.06
N GLN A 96 -8.61 0.27 -15.94
CA GLN A 96 -9.04 -1.12 -15.98
C GLN A 96 -8.64 -1.88 -14.72
N ILE A 97 -7.39 -1.78 -14.29
CA ILE A 97 -6.88 -2.43 -13.08
C ILE A 97 -7.70 -2.03 -11.85
N SER A 98 -7.99 -0.73 -11.70
CA SER A 98 -8.83 -0.19 -10.61
C SER A 98 -10.20 -0.86 -10.57
N ARG A 99 -10.86 -0.94 -11.72
CA ARG A 99 -12.17 -1.56 -11.87
C ARG A 99 -12.14 -3.07 -11.58
N ASP A 100 -11.15 -3.77 -12.12
CA ASP A 100 -10.98 -5.22 -11.92
C ASP A 100 -10.72 -5.53 -10.43
N ILE A 101 -9.93 -4.72 -9.73
CA ILE A 101 -9.74 -4.82 -8.28
C ILE A 101 -11.05 -4.59 -7.52
N LYS A 102 -11.86 -3.58 -7.92
CA LYS A 102 -13.16 -3.34 -7.29
C LYS A 102 -14.11 -4.52 -7.49
N PHE A 103 -14.11 -5.13 -8.67
CA PHE A 103 -14.88 -6.35 -8.92
C PHE A 103 -14.38 -7.52 -8.08
N LEU A 104 -13.07 -7.72 -7.98
CA LEU A 104 -12.46 -8.75 -7.12
C LEU A 104 -12.87 -8.57 -5.65
N ALA A 105 -12.77 -7.35 -5.12
CA ALA A 105 -13.18 -7.03 -3.75
C ALA A 105 -14.66 -7.38 -3.50
N THR A 106 -15.53 -7.05 -4.46
CA THR A 106 -16.97 -7.32 -4.37
C THR A 106 -17.28 -8.82 -4.54
N LYS A 107 -16.59 -9.50 -5.45
CA LYS A 107 -16.77 -10.93 -5.75
C LYS A 107 -16.42 -11.80 -4.55
N PHE A 108 -15.30 -11.52 -3.90
CA PHE A 108 -14.85 -12.27 -2.72
C PHE A 108 -15.42 -11.71 -1.41
N ASN A 109 -16.09 -10.55 -1.46
CA ASN A 109 -16.59 -9.84 -0.28
C ASN A 109 -15.48 -9.56 0.75
N ILE A 110 -14.33 -9.08 0.27
CA ILE A 110 -13.14 -8.78 1.09
C ILE A 110 -12.68 -7.34 0.88
N PRO A 111 -12.19 -6.64 1.92
CA PRO A 111 -11.55 -5.35 1.76
C PRO A 111 -10.24 -5.49 0.98
N VAL A 112 -10.02 -4.56 0.06
CA VAL A 112 -8.75 -4.43 -0.68
C VAL A 112 -8.15 -3.06 -0.41
N ILE A 113 -6.93 -3.04 0.12
CA ILE A 113 -6.14 -1.83 0.32
C ILE A 113 -5.03 -1.80 -0.72
N ALA A 114 -5.09 -0.82 -1.63
CA ALA A 114 -4.09 -0.64 -2.66
C ALA A 114 -3.32 0.67 -2.45
N VAL A 115 -2.00 0.58 -2.48
CA VAL A 115 -1.13 1.75 -2.58
C VAL A 115 -1.10 2.17 -4.05
N ALA A 116 -1.26 3.47 -4.30
CA ALA A 116 -1.18 4.01 -5.65
C ALA A 116 -0.39 5.33 -5.64
N SER A 117 0.52 5.49 -6.59
CA SER A 117 1.23 6.75 -6.78
C SER A 117 0.36 7.76 -7.52
N ILE A 118 0.44 9.03 -7.14
CA ILE A 118 -0.20 10.15 -7.86
C ILE A 118 0.78 10.82 -8.83
N ASN A 119 0.26 11.60 -9.79
CA ASN A 119 1.09 12.42 -10.66
C ASN A 119 1.86 13.47 -9.83
N ARG A 120 3.15 13.72 -10.14
CA ARG A 120 3.96 14.75 -9.45
C ARG A 120 3.62 16.19 -9.84
N ALA A 121 2.69 16.40 -10.78
CA ALA A 121 2.25 17.72 -11.21
C ALA A 121 1.77 18.63 -10.05
N PHE A 122 1.27 18.05 -8.94
CA PHE A 122 0.85 18.82 -7.76
C PHE A 122 1.97 19.65 -7.14
N VAL A 123 3.24 19.28 -7.34
CA VAL A 123 4.40 19.97 -6.75
C VAL A 123 4.56 21.38 -7.33
N ILE A 124 4.07 21.62 -8.55
CA ILE A 124 4.14 22.92 -9.24
C ILE A 124 3.00 23.85 -8.79
N ARG A 125 1.93 23.30 -8.20
CA ARG A 125 0.81 24.10 -7.70
C ARG A 125 1.26 24.94 -6.50
N LYS A 126 0.62 26.11 -6.35
CA LYS A 126 0.77 26.95 -5.16
C LYS A 126 0.46 26.17 -3.87
N SER A 127 -0.60 25.37 -3.89
CA SER A 127 -0.88 24.40 -2.84
C SER A 127 -0.30 23.04 -3.23
N LYS A 128 0.78 22.65 -2.53
CA LYS A 128 1.44 21.35 -2.69
C LYS A 128 0.72 20.21 -1.95
N ARG A 129 -0.53 20.46 -1.53
CA ARG A 129 -1.35 19.47 -0.85
C ARG A 129 -1.95 18.51 -1.89
N PRO A 130 -1.83 17.18 -1.70
CA PRO A 130 -2.43 16.19 -2.57
C PRO A 130 -3.95 16.32 -2.60
N GLN A 131 -4.53 16.08 -3.77
CA GLN A 131 -5.96 16.11 -4.03
C GLN A 131 -6.37 14.88 -4.83
N LEU A 132 -7.66 14.51 -4.77
CA LEU A 132 -8.18 13.36 -5.50
C LEU A 132 -7.98 13.50 -7.02
N SER A 133 -8.04 14.73 -7.55
CA SER A 133 -7.76 15.02 -8.96
C SER A 133 -6.33 14.67 -9.39
N ASP A 134 -5.39 14.49 -8.47
CA ASP A 134 -4.02 14.05 -8.80
C ASP A 134 -3.97 12.58 -9.25
N PHE A 135 -5.04 11.82 -8.98
CA PHE A 135 -5.26 10.51 -9.58
C PHE A 135 -5.83 10.60 -10.99
N ARG A 136 -6.48 11.70 -11.38
CA ARG A 136 -7.18 11.81 -12.67
C ARG A 136 -6.22 11.64 -13.84
N ASP A 137 -5.02 12.21 -13.77
CA ASP A 137 -4.00 12.01 -14.81
C ASP A 137 -3.47 10.56 -14.87
N SER A 138 -3.77 9.76 -13.84
CA SER A 138 -3.39 8.36 -13.73
C SER A 138 -4.52 7.40 -14.09
N GLY A 139 -5.77 7.85 -14.29
CA GLY A 139 -6.92 7.01 -14.62
C GLY A 139 -8.24 7.49 -14.00
N ASN A 140 -9.35 6.82 -14.30
CA ASN A 140 -10.66 7.06 -13.67
C ASN A 140 -10.85 6.36 -12.31
N VAL A 141 -9.75 6.12 -11.60
CA VAL A 141 -9.68 5.39 -10.31
C VAL A 141 -10.58 6.03 -9.25
N GLU A 142 -10.76 7.35 -9.31
CA GLU A 142 -11.65 8.13 -8.45
C GLU A 142 -13.07 7.54 -8.36
N TYR A 143 -13.62 7.02 -9.45
CA TYR A 143 -14.99 6.52 -9.46
C TYR A 143 -15.14 5.14 -8.81
N ASP A 144 -14.11 4.31 -8.89
CA ASP A 144 -14.14 2.93 -8.37
C ASP A 144 -13.81 2.88 -6.87
N ILE A 145 -12.96 3.80 -6.38
CA ILE A 145 -12.53 3.85 -4.97
C ILE A 145 -13.72 4.16 -4.05
N ASP A 146 -13.87 3.38 -2.98
CA ASP A 146 -14.82 3.67 -1.90
C ASP A 146 -14.24 4.68 -0.89
N VAL A 147 -12.98 4.51 -0.48
CA VAL A 147 -12.27 5.40 0.45
C VAL A 147 -10.91 5.79 -0.12
N ALA A 148 -10.62 7.09 -0.18
CA ALA A 148 -9.33 7.61 -0.64
C ALA A 148 -8.59 8.29 0.53
N LEU A 149 -7.42 7.75 0.87
CA LEU A 149 -6.50 8.30 1.87
C LEU A 149 -5.27 8.87 1.17
N LEU A 150 -5.00 10.16 1.35
CA LEU A 150 -3.80 10.81 0.81
C LEU A 150 -2.83 11.09 1.95
N LEU A 151 -1.56 10.75 1.74
CA LEU A 151 -0.50 11.03 2.70
C LEU A 151 0.18 12.34 2.34
N TYR A 152 0.31 13.23 3.32
CA TYR A 152 0.99 14.52 3.14
C TYR A 152 1.96 14.78 4.29
N ARG A 153 3.19 15.19 3.96
CA ARG A 153 4.20 15.59 4.93
C ARG A 153 4.62 17.02 4.64
N LYS A 154 4.12 17.96 5.45
CA LYS A 154 4.34 19.41 5.27
C LYS A 154 5.83 19.77 5.19
N SER A 155 6.65 19.13 6.02
CA SER A 155 8.11 19.35 6.08
C SER A 155 8.87 19.02 4.78
N GLN A 156 8.25 18.33 3.82
CA GLN A 156 8.87 18.07 2.51
C GLN A 156 8.75 19.27 1.56
N PHE A 157 7.91 20.24 1.90
CA PHE A 157 7.48 21.28 0.97
C PHE A 157 7.60 22.70 1.52
N GLU A 158 7.66 22.83 2.84
CA GLU A 158 7.67 24.08 3.60
C GLU A 158 8.64 23.95 4.78
N ASP A 159 9.23 25.08 5.19
CA ASP A 159 9.97 25.18 6.43
C ASP A 159 8.98 25.17 7.61
N VAL A 160 9.06 24.11 8.41
CA VAL A 160 8.18 23.90 9.56
C VAL A 160 8.98 23.86 10.85
N LYS A 161 8.30 24.05 11.99
CA LYS A 161 8.92 23.90 13.32
C LYS A 161 9.47 22.49 13.49
N GLU A 162 10.47 22.33 14.36
CA GLU A 162 11.12 21.03 14.60
C GLU A 162 10.12 19.93 14.99
N GLU A 163 9.13 20.29 15.80
CA GLU A 163 8.02 19.43 16.25
C GLU A 163 7.16 18.91 15.09
N GLU A 164 6.99 19.71 14.03
CA GLU A 164 6.17 19.36 12.86
C GLU A 164 6.94 18.53 11.82
N LYS A 165 8.28 18.46 11.91
CA LYS A 165 9.11 17.79 10.89
C LYS A 165 8.81 16.31 10.74
N GLN A 166 8.37 15.63 11.81
CA GLN A 166 8.07 14.20 11.79
C GLN A 166 6.59 13.89 11.59
N LEU A 167 5.72 14.91 11.51
CA LEU A 167 4.30 14.71 11.36
C LEU A 167 3.95 14.38 9.90
N ALA A 168 3.16 13.32 9.74
CA ALA A 168 2.48 12.99 8.49
C ALA A 168 0.97 13.14 8.71
N GLU A 169 0.31 13.79 7.76
CA GLU A 169 -1.13 13.96 7.74
C GLU A 169 -1.75 12.91 6.82
N ILE A 170 -2.83 12.29 7.31
CA ILE A 170 -3.70 11.42 6.49
C ILE A 170 -4.94 12.22 6.13
N ILE A 171 -5.10 12.53 4.85
CA ILE A 171 -6.22 13.29 4.31
C ILE A 171 -7.25 12.28 3.78
N ILE A 172 -8.45 12.27 4.38
CA ILE A 172 -9.58 11.51 3.83
C ILE A 172 -10.18 12.33 2.69
N ALA A 173 -9.73 12.06 1.46
CA ALA A 173 -10.15 12.78 0.27
C ALA A 173 -11.49 12.28 -0.29
N LYS A 174 -11.87 11.05 0.03
CA LYS A 174 -13.16 10.45 -0.31
C LYS A 174 -13.57 9.42 0.73
N ASN A 175 -14.85 9.39 1.08
CA ASN A 175 -15.45 8.33 1.88
C ASN A 175 -16.89 8.10 1.40
N ARG A 176 -17.12 7.08 0.57
CA ARG A 176 -18.43 6.79 -0.05
C ARG A 176 -19.51 6.42 0.98
N TYR A 177 -19.12 5.87 2.13
CA TYR A 177 -20.05 5.38 3.16
C TYR A 177 -20.00 6.20 4.46
N GLY A 178 -19.26 7.30 4.48
CA GLY A 178 -19.23 8.21 5.62
C GLY A 178 -20.53 9.00 5.70
N ARG A 179 -21.18 9.00 6.86
CA ARG A 179 -22.05 10.12 7.24
C ARG A 179 -21.15 11.25 7.72
N SER A 180 -21.27 12.41 7.08
CA SER A 180 -20.63 13.66 7.48
C SER A 180 -21.05 14.09 8.88
#